data_AF-A0A1Z9E2F1-F1
#
_entry.id   AF-A0A1Z9E2F1-F1
#
_cell.length_a   1.000
_cell.length_b   1.000
_cell.length_c   1.000
_cell.angle_alpha   90.00
_cell.angle_beta   90.00
_cell.angle_gamma   90.00
#
_symmetry.space_group_name_H-M   'P 1'
#
loop_
_entity.id
_entity.type
_entity.pdbx_description
1 polymer ?
#
loop_
_entity_poly.entity_id
_entity_poly.type
_entity_poly.pdbx_seq_one_letter_code
_entity_poly.pdbx_strand_id
1 'polypeptide(L)'
;MQLKWTICLYLICVNVYAQTHDQFIYSAKLVEVNTLHQHALQHNYAWRDTSNIITQAKNAATQGDFELAVQLLDKAKQECQLSRQQAAQQNELVDLVPYYLK
;
A
#
# COMPACT_ATOMS: atom_id res chain seq x y z
N MET A 1 4.87 46.91 -15.88
CA MET A 1 5.13 45.55 -16.41
C MET A 1 5.94 44.72 -15.41
N GLN A 2 5.34 44.29 -14.28
CA GLN A 2 6.07 43.49 -13.26
C GLN A 2 5.27 42.30 -12.71
N LEU A 3 4.00 42.13 -13.08
CA LEU A 3 3.13 41.07 -12.50
C LEU A 3 3.27 39.67 -13.14
N LYS A 4 4.08 39.51 -14.20
CA LYS A 4 4.22 38.20 -14.88
C LYS A 4 5.17 37.23 -14.16
N TRP A 5 6.08 37.72 -13.32
CA TRP A 5 7.13 36.87 -12.72
C TRP A 5 6.75 36.27 -11.36
N THR A 6 5.85 36.91 -10.60
CA THR A 6 5.46 36.47 -9.26
C THR A 6 4.50 35.27 -9.25
N ILE A 7 3.70 35.08 -10.31
CA ILE A 7 2.75 33.97 -10.39
C ILE A 7 3.46 32.63 -10.65
N CYS A 8 4.62 32.66 -11.33
CA CYS A 8 5.35 31.46 -11.72
C CYS A 8 5.99 30.72 -10.53
N LEU A 9 6.40 31.45 -9.48
CA LEU A 9 7.03 30.87 -8.28
C LEU A 9 6.04 30.17 -7.34
N TYR A 10 4.77 30.57 -7.33
CA TYR A 10 3.77 29.99 -6.41
C TYR A 10 3.29 28.61 -6.86
N LEU A 11 3.22 28.35 -8.18
CA LEU A 11 2.74 27.08 -8.72
C LEU A 11 3.72 25.91 -8.56
N ILE A 12 5.03 26.18 -8.49
CA ILE A 12 6.04 25.13 -8.38
C ILE A 12 6.08 24.55 -6.96
N CYS A 13 5.81 25.37 -5.95
CA CYS A 13 5.85 24.93 -4.55
C CYS A 13 4.74 23.93 -4.21
N VAL A 14 3.50 24.14 -4.67
CA VAL A 14 2.35 23.30 -4.26
C VAL A 14 2.47 21.86 -4.77
N ASN A 15 3.06 21.67 -5.95
CA ASN A 15 3.14 20.35 -6.59
C ASN A 15 4.13 19.39 -5.89
N VAL A 16 5.21 19.93 -5.29
CA VAL A 16 6.20 19.14 -4.55
C VAL A 16 5.65 18.65 -3.20
N TYR A 17 4.75 19.41 -2.56
CA TYR A 17 4.15 19.00 -1.29
C TYR A 17 3.15 17.84 -1.44
N ALA A 18 2.38 17.79 -2.53
CA ALA A 18 1.47 16.67 -2.79
C ALA A 18 2.24 15.35 -2.96
N GLN A 19 3.31 15.38 -3.75
CA GLN A 19 4.13 14.20 -4.05
C GLN A 19 4.85 13.64 -2.81
N THR A 20 5.24 14.49 -1.86
CA THR A 20 5.88 14.04 -0.60
C THR A 20 4.87 13.44 0.39
N HIS A 21 3.62 13.90 0.39
CA HIS A 21 2.55 13.31 1.20
C HIS A 21 2.18 11.90 0.72
N ASP A 22 1.97 11.74 -0.59
CA ASP A 22 1.58 10.46 -1.17
C ASP A 22 2.69 9.41 -1.05
N GLN A 23 3.95 9.83 -1.17
CA GLN A 23 5.12 8.97 -0.92
C GLN A 23 5.16 8.46 0.53
N PHE A 24 4.82 9.31 1.51
CA PHE A 24 4.74 8.90 2.91
C PHE A 24 3.62 7.87 3.12
N ILE A 25 2.42 8.14 2.60
CA ILE A 25 1.28 7.21 2.68
C ILE A 25 1.63 5.86 2.04
N TYR A 26 2.23 5.88 0.85
CA TYR A 26 2.69 4.68 0.15
C TYR A 26 3.63 3.86 1.03
N SER A 27 4.65 4.49 1.62
CA SER A 27 5.63 3.77 2.45
C SER A 27 4.98 3.10 3.67
N ALA A 28 4.04 3.78 4.33
CA ALA A 28 3.32 3.25 5.49
C ALA A 28 2.44 2.05 5.10
N LYS A 29 1.67 2.18 4.01
CA LYS A 29 0.82 1.09 3.49
C LYS A 29 1.63 -0.10 3.01
N LEU A 30 2.79 0.14 2.38
CA LEU A 30 3.66 -0.93 1.91
C LEU A 30 4.15 -1.79 3.07
N VAL A 31 4.53 -1.17 4.19
CA VAL A 31 4.93 -1.90 5.41
C VAL A 31 3.75 -2.71 5.95
N GLU A 32 2.57 -2.11 6.10
CA GLU A 32 1.37 -2.81 6.58
C GLU A 32 1.04 -4.04 5.73
N VAL A 33 0.94 -3.86 4.41
CA VAL A 33 0.59 -4.93 3.46
C VAL A 33 1.65 -6.03 3.44
N ASN A 34 2.94 -5.66 3.47
CA ASN A 34 4.00 -6.66 3.52
C ASN A 34 3.89 -7.51 4.78
N THR A 35 3.60 -6.93 5.93
CA THR A 35 3.49 -7.73 7.16
C THR A 35 2.27 -8.64 7.14
N LEU A 36 1.13 -8.17 6.61
CA LEU A 36 -0.05 -9.03 6.40
C LEU A 36 0.25 -10.18 5.43
N HIS A 37 0.95 -9.90 4.33
CA HIS A 37 1.31 -10.91 3.34
C HIS A 37 2.32 -11.92 3.89
N GLN A 38 3.33 -11.47 4.64
CA GLN A 38 4.29 -12.35 5.32
C GLN A 38 3.58 -13.26 6.33
N HIS A 39 2.65 -12.72 7.11
CA HIS A 39 1.85 -13.53 8.01
C HIS A 39 1.02 -14.57 7.24
N ALA A 40 0.39 -14.19 6.13
CA ALA A 40 -0.33 -15.14 5.28
C ALA A 40 0.58 -16.24 4.70
N LEU A 41 1.82 -15.92 4.34
CA LEU A 41 2.83 -16.88 3.88
C LEU A 41 3.25 -17.83 5.01
N GLN A 42 3.51 -17.32 6.21
CA GLN A 42 3.90 -18.11 7.38
C GLN A 42 2.83 -19.13 7.78
N HIS A 43 1.56 -18.79 7.56
CA HIS A 43 0.42 -19.62 7.89
C HIS A 43 -0.20 -20.33 6.67
N ASN A 44 0.50 -20.34 5.52
CA ASN A 44 0.12 -21.06 4.30
C ASN A 44 -1.24 -20.71 3.67
N TYR A 45 -1.77 -19.52 3.94
CA TYR A 45 -3.01 -19.04 3.32
C TYR A 45 -2.81 -17.85 2.38
N ALA A 46 -1.56 -17.50 2.04
CA ALA A 46 -1.29 -16.44 1.09
C ALA A 46 -1.85 -16.78 -0.31
N TRP A 47 -2.58 -15.83 -0.89
CA TRP A 47 -2.98 -15.91 -2.29
C TRP A 47 -1.83 -15.48 -3.21
N ARG A 48 -1.71 -16.17 -4.34
CA ARG A 48 -0.66 -15.92 -5.34
C ARG A 48 -0.74 -14.51 -5.93
N ASP A 49 -1.95 -14.04 -6.21
CA ASP A 49 -2.16 -12.77 -6.90
C ASP A 49 -1.78 -11.56 -6.06
N THR A 50 -1.82 -11.69 -4.74
CA THR A 50 -1.43 -10.63 -3.80
C THR A 50 0.04 -10.23 -3.98
N SER A 51 0.95 -11.19 -4.19
CA SER A 51 2.37 -10.87 -4.45
C SER A 51 2.57 -10.11 -5.77
N ASN A 52 1.76 -10.42 -6.79
CA ASN A 52 1.79 -9.72 -8.07
C ASN A 52 1.30 -8.28 -7.91
N ILE A 53 0.22 -8.05 -7.15
CA ILE A 53 -0.33 -6.72 -6.89
C ILE A 53 0.68 -5.87 -6.11
N ILE A 54 1.34 -6.43 -5.08
CA ILE A 54 2.40 -5.72 -4.34
C ILE A 54 3.56 -5.33 -5.27
N THR A 55 3.92 -6.20 -6.21
CA THR A 55 4.97 -5.91 -7.20
C THR A 55 4.55 -4.80 -8.17
N GLN A 56 3.29 -4.82 -8.64
CA GLN A 56 2.74 -3.75 -9.46
C GLN A 56 2.71 -2.41 -8.71
N ALA A 57 2.36 -2.41 -7.42
CA ALA A 57 2.37 -1.22 -6.59
C ALA A 57 3.78 -0.62 -6.47
N LYS A 58 4.80 -1.47 -6.26
CA LYS A 58 6.20 -1.03 -6.25
C LYS A 58 6.62 -0.42 -7.59
N ASN A 59 6.23 -1.04 -8.69
CA ASN A 59 6.54 -0.52 -10.03
C ASN A 59 5.87 0.84 -10.28
N ALA A 60 4.61 1.01 -9.90
CA ALA A 60 3.92 2.30 -9.99
C ALA A 60 4.64 3.39 -9.17
N ALA A 61 5.06 3.06 -7.94
CA ALA A 61 5.83 3.98 -7.11
C ALA A 61 7.20 4.33 -7.71
N THR A 62 7.89 3.40 -8.38
CA THR A 62 9.15 3.72 -9.09
C THR A 62 8.96 4.67 -10.27
N GLN A 63 7.75 4.72 -10.83
CA GLN A 63 7.37 5.67 -11.89
C GLN A 63 6.90 7.02 -11.32
N GLY A 64 6.86 7.17 -9.99
CA GLY A 64 6.35 8.36 -9.30
C GLY A 64 4.83 8.39 -9.16
N ASP A 65 4.13 7.35 -9.62
CA ASP A 65 2.67 7.23 -9.49
C ASP A 65 2.31 6.61 -8.13
N PHE A 66 2.44 7.44 -7.09
CA PHE A 66 2.14 7.04 -5.72
C PHE A 66 0.64 6.85 -5.47
N GLU A 67 -0.22 7.56 -6.21
CA GLU A 67 -1.67 7.38 -6.10
C GLU A 67 -2.08 5.97 -6.54
N LEU A 68 -1.64 5.53 -7.72
CA LEU A 68 -1.88 4.18 -8.20
C LEU A 68 -1.23 3.14 -7.29
N ALA A 69 -0.01 3.39 -6.81
CA ALA A 69 0.67 2.50 -5.88
C ALA A 69 -0.13 2.29 -4.59
N VAL A 70 -0.70 3.37 -4.03
CA VAL A 70 -1.58 3.30 -2.84
C VAL A 70 -2.84 2.50 -3.13
N GLN A 71 -3.50 2.72 -4.26
CA GLN A 71 -4.70 1.96 -4.64
C GLN A 71 -4.42 0.46 -4.79
N LEU A 72 -3.29 0.10 -5.42
CA LEU A 72 -2.85 -1.28 -5.55
C LEU A 72 -2.55 -1.91 -4.19
N LEU A 73 -1.91 -1.18 -3.26
CA LEU A 73 -1.67 -1.66 -1.91
C LEU A 73 -2.96 -1.88 -1.12
N ASP A 74 -3.96 -1.00 -1.27
CA ASP A 74 -5.27 -1.19 -0.63
C ASP A 74 -5.98 -2.44 -1.16
N LYS A 75 -5.86 -2.72 -2.47
CA LYS A 75 -6.34 -3.99 -3.04
C LYS A 75 -5.61 -5.20 -2.47
N ALA A 76 -4.27 -5.16 -2.39
CA ALA A 76 -3.49 -6.25 -1.81
C ALA A 76 -3.84 -6.47 -0.32
N LYS A 77 -4.09 -5.39 0.43
CA LYS A 77 -4.58 -5.47 1.82
C LYS A 77 -5.89 -6.23 1.92
N GLN A 78 -6.85 -5.91 1.05
CA GLN A 78 -8.14 -6.61 1.00
C GLN A 78 -7.97 -8.11 0.71
N GLU A 79 -7.10 -8.47 -0.24
CA GLU A 79 -6.82 -9.89 -0.52
C GLU A 79 -6.21 -10.62 0.67
N CYS A 80 -5.27 -10.01 1.40
CA CYS A 80 -4.74 -10.58 2.64
C CYS A 80 -5.82 -10.78 3.72
N GLN A 81 -6.78 -9.86 3.81
CA GLN A 81 -7.88 -9.97 4.76
C GLN A 81 -8.86 -11.09 4.38
N LEU A 82 -9.19 -11.19 3.09
CA LEU A 82 -10.07 -12.24 2.56
C LEU A 82 -9.42 -13.62 2.68
N SER A 83 -8.13 -13.74 2.37
CA SER A 83 -7.41 -15.01 2.47
C SER A 83 -7.37 -15.52 3.92
N ARG A 84 -7.18 -14.61 4.88
CA ARG A 84 -7.30 -14.94 6.30
C ARG A 84 -8.72 -15.39 6.68
N GLN A 85 -9.74 -14.68 6.22
CA GLN A 85 -11.13 -15.06 6.50
C GLN A 85 -11.45 -16.46 5.93
N GLN A 86 -10.98 -16.75 4.72
CA GLN A 86 -11.10 -18.06 4.11
C GLN A 86 -10.39 -19.14 4.94
N ALA A 87 -9.14 -18.91 5.34
CA ALA A 87 -8.39 -19.87 6.17
C ALA A 87 -9.05 -20.09 7.54
N ALA A 88 -9.61 -19.03 8.14
CA ALA A 88 -10.36 -19.13 9.39
C ALA A 88 -11.63 -19.98 9.23
N GLN A 89 -12.36 -19.82 8.13
CA GLN A 89 -13.53 -20.64 7.81
C GLN A 89 -13.17 -22.10 7.53
N GLN A 90 -12.00 -22.34 6.95
CA GLN A 90 -11.47 -23.67 6.67
C GLN A 90 -10.82 -24.34 7.90
N ASN A 91 -10.91 -23.72 9.10
CA ASN A 91 -10.32 -24.18 10.35
C ASN A 91 -8.78 -24.37 10.32
N GLU A 92 -8.10 -23.79 9.35
CA GLU A 92 -6.62 -23.80 9.29
C GLU A 92 -5.98 -22.79 10.26
N LEU A 93 -6.79 -21.89 10.83
CA LEU A 93 -6.38 -20.90 11.83
C LEU A 93 -7.02 -21.19 13.19
N VAL A 94 -6.47 -22.15 13.92
CA VAL A 94 -6.94 -22.50 15.27
C VAL A 94 -6.67 -21.37 16.30
N ASP A 95 -5.73 -20.46 16.02
CA ASP A 95 -5.40 -19.33 16.91
C ASP A 95 -5.56 -17.98 16.19
N LEU A 96 -6.74 -17.37 16.28
CA LEU A 96 -7.01 -16.01 15.81
C LEU A 96 -6.39 -14.97 16.78
N VAL A 97 -5.06 -14.85 16.81
CA VAL A 97 -4.43 -13.72 17.53
C VAL A 97 -4.66 -12.42 16.75
N PRO A 98 -5.20 -11.35 17.37
CA PRO A 98 -5.35 -10.05 16.73
C PRO A 98 -3.98 -9.44 16.43
N TYR A 99 -3.75 -9.04 15.19
CA TYR A 99 -2.46 -8.53 14.68
C TYR A 99 -2.02 -7.18 15.30
N TYR A 100 -2.84 -6.55 16.14
CA TYR A 100 -2.56 -5.26 16.78
C TYR A 100 -1.81 -5.36 18.13
N LEU A 101 -1.37 -6.57 18.53
CA LEU A 101 -0.84 -6.85 19.88
C LEU A 101 0.67 -7.18 19.92
N LYS A 102 1.48 -6.69 18.99
CA LYS A 102 2.94 -6.69 19.15
C LYS A 102 3.52 -5.30 18.97
#